data_AF-A0A411MN56-F1
#
_entry.id   AF-A0A411MN56-F1
#
_cell.length_a   1.000
_cell.length_b   1.000
_cell.length_c   1.000
_cell.angle_alpha   90.00
_cell.angle_beta   90.00
_cell.angle_gamma   90.00
#
_symmetry.space_group_name_H-M   'P 1'
#
loop_
_entity.id
_entity.type
_entity.pdbx_description
1 polymer ?
#
loop_
_entity_poly.entity_id
_entity_poly.type
_entity_poly.pdbx_seq_one_letter_code
_entity_poly.pdbx_strand_id
1 'polypeptide(L)'
;MSRYLRTAVALAGCLSAFCAMADEPAQYQLFNTLAHCQGSREQIAEFNRLVDAGQLSFSRDEAHGPWGGGAWQLGEALRIGVVSSKTAVMTDRFSFFILVASASPHADMQKAAKALKLEKKHDSDGYVAYQRDLDSAGVNTLQVVSTEDAKRNFYVGCSYSPPSAS
;
A
#
# COMPACT_ATOMS: atom_id res chain seq x y z
N MET A 1 32.38 34.78 55.15
CA MET A 1 31.89 35.66 54.06
C MET A 1 32.30 35.06 52.72
N SER A 2 31.40 35.09 51.72
CA SER A 2 31.48 34.55 50.33
C SER A 2 31.61 33.02 50.22
N ARG A 3 30.60 32.20 49.86
CA ARG A 3 29.63 32.11 48.72
C ARG A 3 30.25 31.86 47.33
N TYR A 4 29.58 30.93 46.61
CA TYR A 4 29.59 30.64 45.16
C TYR A 4 30.62 29.59 44.67
N LEU A 5 30.30 28.62 43.80
CA LEU A 5 29.04 28.14 43.22
C LEU A 5 29.33 26.74 42.62
N ARG A 6 28.33 25.86 42.63
CA ARG A 6 28.30 24.58 41.91
C ARG A 6 28.39 24.81 40.41
N THR A 7 29.16 23.98 39.69
CA THR A 7 28.95 23.81 38.23
C THR A 7 28.70 22.33 37.96
N ALA A 8 27.42 21.99 37.88
CA ALA A 8 26.95 20.71 37.33
C ALA A 8 27.16 20.74 35.82
N VAL A 9 27.96 19.80 35.29
CA VAL A 9 28.04 19.54 33.85
C VAL A 9 26.79 18.76 33.48
N ALA A 10 25.78 19.47 32.99
CA ALA A 10 24.62 18.86 32.35
C ALA A 10 25.07 18.33 30.98
N LEU A 11 25.32 17.03 30.90
CA LEU A 11 25.37 16.31 29.62
C LEU A 11 23.95 16.26 29.07
N ALA A 12 23.56 17.32 28.37
CA ALA A 12 22.42 17.32 27.47
C ALA A 12 22.78 16.42 26.28
N GLY A 13 22.55 15.12 26.44
CA GLY A 13 22.50 14.19 25.33
C GLY A 13 21.32 14.57 24.44
N CYS A 14 21.58 15.39 23.43
CA CYS A 14 20.67 15.56 22.31
C CYS A 14 20.41 14.17 21.72
N LEU A 15 19.22 13.62 21.97
CA LEU A 15 18.66 12.58 21.14
C LEU A 15 18.50 13.17 19.74
N SER A 16 19.55 13.05 18.94
CA SER A 16 19.44 13.16 17.49
C SER A 16 18.57 12.01 17.05
N ALA A 17 17.26 12.24 17.00
CA ALA A 17 16.33 11.40 16.28
C ALA A 17 16.73 11.49 14.80
N PHE A 18 17.67 10.66 14.39
CA PHE A 18 17.89 10.39 12.99
C PHE A 18 16.58 9.83 12.46
N CYS A 19 15.82 10.64 11.74
CA CYS A 19 14.81 10.14 10.82
C CYS A 19 15.58 9.35 9.77
N ALA A 20 15.91 8.10 10.07
CA ALA A 20 16.35 7.15 9.09
C ALA A 20 15.21 7.03 8.09
N MET A 21 15.32 7.72 6.96
CA MET A 21 14.48 7.41 5.82
C MET A 21 14.76 5.95 5.50
N ALA A 22 13.73 5.12 5.54
CA ALA A 22 13.88 3.74 5.09
C ALA A 22 14.36 3.77 3.63
N ASP A 23 15.40 3.00 3.33
CA ASP A 23 15.99 2.96 1.99
C ASP A 23 14.93 2.56 0.94
N GLU A 24 14.97 3.16 -0.25
CA GLU A 24 13.95 2.96 -1.30
C GLU A 24 13.75 1.46 -1.65
N PRO A 25 14.81 0.63 -1.76
CA PRO A 25 14.66 -0.82 -1.94
C PRO A 25 13.89 -1.48 -0.80
N ALA A 26 14.08 -1.07 0.46
CA ALA A 26 13.37 -1.65 1.60
C ALA A 26 11.88 -1.29 1.57
N GLN A 27 11.55 -0.03 1.23
CA GLN A 27 10.16 0.41 1.09
C GLN A 27 9.48 -0.28 -0.10
N TYR A 28 10.18 -0.44 -1.22
CA TYR A 28 9.67 -1.18 -2.38
C TYR A 28 9.37 -2.63 -2.02
N GLN A 29 10.28 -3.31 -1.31
CA GLN A 29 10.05 -4.68 -0.87
C GLN A 29 8.88 -4.77 0.12
N LEU A 30 8.76 -3.83 1.05
CA LEU A 30 7.62 -3.77 1.97
C LEU A 30 6.30 -3.64 1.22
N PHE A 31 6.19 -2.69 0.29
CA PHE A 31 5.00 -2.54 -0.54
C PHE A 31 4.73 -3.78 -1.39
N ASN A 32 5.78 -4.36 -1.98
CA ASN A 32 5.69 -5.57 -2.79
C ASN A 32 5.11 -6.75 -2.00
N THR A 33 5.59 -6.97 -0.78
CA THR A 33 5.07 -7.98 0.14
C THR A 33 3.59 -7.72 0.46
N LEU A 34 3.20 -6.48 0.73
CA LEU A 34 1.82 -6.11 1.05
C LEU A 34 0.87 -6.30 -0.14
N ALA A 35 1.24 -5.81 -1.33
CA ALA A 35 0.44 -5.93 -2.54
C ALA A 35 0.26 -7.40 -2.99
N HIS A 36 1.17 -8.30 -2.60
CA HIS A 36 1.11 -9.74 -2.88
C HIS A 36 0.37 -10.57 -1.81
N CYS A 37 -0.29 -9.93 -0.84
CA CYS A 37 -0.94 -10.62 0.28
C CYS A 37 0.00 -11.42 1.19
N GLN A 38 1.27 -11.03 1.27
CA GLN A 38 2.29 -11.71 2.07
C GLN A 38 2.67 -10.91 3.33
N GLY A 39 2.11 -9.70 3.48
CA GLY A 39 2.35 -8.82 4.63
C GLY A 39 1.74 -9.31 5.94
N SER A 40 2.43 -8.96 7.03
CA SER A 40 1.94 -9.08 8.41
C SER A 40 1.27 -7.79 8.90
N ARG A 41 0.65 -7.83 10.08
CA ARG A 41 0.06 -6.64 10.73
C ARG A 41 1.11 -5.57 11.04
N GLU A 42 2.31 -5.99 11.46
CA GLU A 42 3.43 -5.10 11.73
C GLU A 42 3.91 -4.40 10.46
N GLN A 43 3.94 -5.11 9.34
CA GLN A 43 4.30 -4.55 8.03
C GLN A 43 3.25 -3.55 7.52
N ILE A 44 1.96 -3.85 7.71
CA ILE A 44 0.86 -2.91 7.42
C ILE A 44 1.01 -1.64 8.27
N ALA A 45 1.26 -1.79 9.57
CA ALA A 45 1.45 -0.67 10.49
C ALA A 45 2.67 0.18 10.13
N GLU A 46 3.78 -0.46 9.76
CA GLU A 46 5.00 0.24 9.36
C GLU A 46 4.82 1.03 8.07
N PHE A 47 4.19 0.44 7.04
CA PHE A 47 3.94 1.18 5.80
C PHE A 47 3.00 2.38 6.04
N ASN A 48 1.94 2.17 6.82
CA ASN A 48 1.05 3.23 7.28
C ASN A 48 1.78 4.36 8.02
N ARG A 49 2.72 4.02 8.91
CA ARG A 49 3.54 5.01 9.64
C ARG A 49 4.42 5.82 8.68
N LEU A 50 5.02 5.18 7.66
CA LEU A 50 5.81 5.86 6.63
C LEU A 50 4.95 6.84 5.81
N VAL A 51 3.73 6.43 5.44
CA VAL A 51 2.75 7.29 4.75
C VAL A 51 2.41 8.50 5.61
N ASP A 52 1.99 8.29 6.86
CA ASP A 52 1.56 9.35 7.78
C ASP A 52 2.69 10.35 8.08
N ALA A 53 3.93 9.85 8.17
CA ALA A 53 5.10 10.68 8.41
C ALA A 53 5.63 11.40 7.15
N GLY A 54 5.06 11.14 5.97
CA GLY A 54 5.57 11.66 4.70
C GLY A 54 6.99 11.14 4.38
N GLN A 55 7.32 9.94 4.86
CA GLN A 55 8.65 9.33 4.76
C GLN A 55 8.76 8.28 3.65
N LEU A 56 7.73 8.15 2.81
CA LEU A 56 7.85 7.34 1.62
C LEU A 56 8.88 7.96 0.67
N SER A 57 9.82 7.16 0.18
CA SER A 57 10.82 7.57 -0.82
C SER A 57 10.21 7.69 -2.22
N PHE A 58 9.02 7.12 -2.43
CA PHE A 58 8.28 7.18 -3.69
C PHE A 58 7.73 8.58 -3.96
N SER A 59 7.74 8.99 -5.22
CA SER A 59 7.12 10.25 -5.63
C SER A 59 5.60 10.12 -5.59
N ARG A 60 4.90 11.08 -4.97
CA ARG A 60 3.43 11.07 -4.92
C ARG A 60 2.81 11.27 -6.31
N ASP A 61 1.75 10.54 -6.59
CA ASP A 61 1.01 10.58 -7.86
C ASP A 61 -0.43 11.07 -7.62
N GLU A 62 -0.59 12.39 -7.59
CA GLU A 62 -1.90 13.02 -7.35
C GLU A 62 -2.92 12.74 -8.47
N ALA A 63 -2.46 12.42 -9.68
CA ALA A 63 -3.37 12.17 -10.81
C ALA A 63 -4.13 10.85 -10.68
N HIS A 64 -3.59 9.91 -9.90
CA HIS A 64 -4.11 8.56 -9.73
C HIS A 64 -4.50 8.24 -8.27
N GLY A 65 -4.51 9.23 -7.38
CA GLY A 65 -4.91 9.05 -5.99
C GLY A 65 -6.41 8.70 -5.87
N PRO A 66 -6.78 7.56 -5.24
CA PRO A 66 -8.17 7.22 -4.98
C PRO A 66 -8.77 8.12 -3.88
N TRP A 67 -10.10 8.15 -3.78
CA TRP A 67 -10.74 8.93 -2.73
C TRP A 67 -10.48 8.31 -1.34
N GLY A 68 -9.90 9.09 -0.43
CA GLY A 68 -9.57 8.62 0.92
C GLY A 68 -8.26 7.84 1.04
N GLY A 69 -7.49 7.74 -0.05
CA GLY A 69 -6.22 7.02 -0.10
C GLY A 69 -5.07 7.82 -0.72
N GLY A 70 -4.11 7.12 -1.31
CA GLY A 70 -2.94 7.72 -1.94
C GLY A 70 -2.35 6.85 -3.04
N ALA A 71 -1.64 7.49 -3.97
CA ALA A 71 -0.90 6.81 -5.02
C ALA A 71 0.52 7.37 -5.11
N TRP A 72 1.46 6.51 -5.51
CA TRP A 72 2.88 6.82 -5.61
C TRP A 72 3.54 6.10 -6.79
N GLN A 73 4.58 6.70 -7.34
CA GLN A 73 5.42 6.14 -8.39
C GLN A 73 6.61 5.39 -7.78
N LEU A 74 6.67 4.09 -8.06
CA LEU A 74 7.77 3.20 -7.74
C LEU A 74 8.93 3.39 -8.73
N GLY A 75 10.17 3.24 -8.27
CA GLY A 75 11.35 3.26 -9.15
C GLY A 75 11.29 2.17 -10.24
N GLU A 76 10.80 0.99 -9.87
CA GLU A 76 10.64 -0.17 -10.74
C GLU A 76 9.19 -0.67 -10.79
N ALA A 77 8.83 -1.35 -11.89
CA ALA A 77 7.47 -1.87 -12.05
C ALA A 77 7.27 -3.14 -11.20
N LEU A 78 6.27 -3.11 -10.34
CA LEU A 78 5.82 -4.26 -9.59
C LEU A 78 4.90 -5.12 -10.48
N ARG A 79 5.13 -6.43 -10.49
CA ARG A 79 4.34 -7.40 -11.26
C ARG A 79 3.48 -8.26 -10.34
N ILE A 80 2.17 -8.31 -10.58
CA ILE A 80 1.24 -9.24 -9.91
C ILE A 80 0.58 -10.13 -10.96
N GLY A 81 0.91 -11.42 -10.95
CA GLY A 81 0.45 -12.37 -11.96
C GLY A 81 0.87 -11.99 -13.37
N VAL A 82 -0.10 -11.56 -14.19
CA VAL A 82 0.12 -11.19 -15.61
C VAL A 82 0.20 -9.69 -15.86
N VAL A 83 -0.07 -8.86 -14.85
CA VAL A 83 -0.04 -7.40 -14.97
C VAL A 83 1.18 -6.81 -14.26
N SER A 84 1.60 -5.63 -14.69
CA SER A 84 2.69 -4.89 -14.07
C SER A 84 2.45 -3.40 -14.13
N SER A 85 2.86 -2.66 -13.11
CA SER A 85 2.75 -1.19 -13.08
C SER A 85 3.80 -0.57 -12.16
N LYS A 86 4.12 0.70 -12.40
CA LYS A 86 4.92 1.53 -11.50
C LYS A 86 4.08 2.33 -10.50
N THR A 87 2.75 2.31 -10.64
CA THR A 87 1.86 3.08 -9.75
C THR A 87 1.40 2.20 -8.60
N ALA A 88 1.95 2.44 -7.41
CA ALA A 88 1.47 1.90 -6.14
C ALA A 88 0.26 2.71 -5.65
N VAL A 89 -0.75 2.04 -5.11
CA VAL A 89 -1.98 2.64 -4.62
C VAL A 89 -2.36 2.05 -3.27
N MET A 90 -2.81 2.90 -2.36
CA MET A 90 -3.61 2.52 -1.21
C MET A 90 -4.97 3.18 -1.33
N THR A 91 -6.05 2.39 -1.28
CA THR A 91 -7.43 2.94 -1.24
C THR A 91 -7.87 3.24 0.19
N ASP A 92 -7.28 2.56 1.16
CA ASP A 92 -7.48 2.73 2.60
C ASP A 92 -6.21 2.22 3.34
N ARG A 93 -6.26 2.16 4.67
CA ARG A 93 -5.09 1.76 5.50
C ARG A 93 -4.72 0.28 5.45
N PHE A 94 -5.55 -0.56 4.83
CA PHE A 94 -5.44 -2.01 4.79
C PHE A 94 -5.48 -2.58 3.37
N SER A 95 -5.55 -1.75 2.35
CA SER A 95 -5.66 -2.17 0.95
C SER A 95 -4.49 -1.61 0.14
N PHE A 96 -3.72 -2.51 -0.48
CA PHE A 96 -2.46 -2.23 -1.18
C PHE A 96 -2.52 -2.80 -2.60
N PHE A 97 -2.46 -1.92 -3.60
CA PHE A 97 -2.70 -2.25 -4.99
C PHE A 97 -1.64 -1.66 -5.92
N ILE A 98 -1.53 -2.23 -7.11
CA ILE A 98 -1.02 -1.48 -8.26
C ILE A 98 -2.19 -1.01 -9.13
N LEU A 99 -2.06 0.20 -9.69
CA LEU A 99 -2.99 0.70 -10.71
C LEU A 99 -2.51 0.28 -12.10
N VAL A 100 -3.40 -0.36 -12.85
CA VAL A 100 -3.13 -0.84 -14.21
C VAL A 100 -3.95 -0.01 -15.20
N ALA A 101 -3.25 0.74 -16.05
CA ALA A 101 -3.86 1.42 -17.19
C ALA A 101 -4.22 0.42 -18.29
N SER A 102 -5.42 0.54 -18.84
CA SER A 102 -5.93 -0.33 -19.89
C SER A 102 -6.90 0.40 -20.81
N ALA A 103 -6.81 0.11 -22.10
CA ALA A 103 -7.79 0.55 -23.10
C ALA A 103 -9.11 -0.26 -23.05
N SER A 104 -9.10 -1.40 -22.35
CA SER A 104 -10.24 -2.32 -22.22
C SER A 104 -10.31 -2.92 -20.80
N PRO A 105 -10.51 -2.10 -19.74
CA PRO A 105 -10.32 -2.55 -18.35
C PRO A 105 -11.12 -3.79 -17.98
N HIS A 106 -12.39 -3.91 -18.35
CA HIS A 106 -13.21 -5.08 -18.02
C HIS A 106 -12.64 -6.39 -18.58
N ALA A 107 -12.19 -6.39 -19.84
CA ALA A 107 -11.61 -7.58 -20.46
C ALA A 107 -10.26 -7.95 -19.83
N ASP A 108 -9.42 -6.95 -19.55
CA ASP A 108 -8.11 -7.16 -18.93
C ASP A 108 -8.23 -7.58 -17.46
N MET A 109 -9.21 -7.05 -16.74
CA MET A 109 -9.57 -7.50 -15.39
C MET A 109 -9.99 -8.96 -15.40
N GLN A 110 -10.88 -9.37 -16.31
CA GLN A 110 -11.29 -10.78 -16.43
C GLN A 110 -10.10 -11.70 -16.74
N LYS A 111 -9.18 -11.26 -17.59
CA LYS A 111 -7.94 -12.00 -17.91
C LYS A 111 -7.03 -12.10 -16.69
N ALA A 112 -6.81 -11.00 -15.96
CA ALA A 112 -6.02 -10.98 -14.74
C ALA A 112 -6.63 -11.87 -13.65
N ALA A 113 -7.95 -11.74 -13.43
CA ALA A 113 -8.71 -12.55 -12.50
C ALA A 113 -8.61 -14.05 -12.82
N LYS A 114 -8.73 -14.44 -14.10
CA LYS A 114 -8.54 -15.83 -14.53
C LYS A 114 -7.12 -16.32 -14.24
N ALA A 115 -6.10 -15.52 -14.53
CA ALA A 115 -4.71 -15.88 -14.26
C ALA A 115 -4.42 -16.05 -12.76
N LEU A 116 -5.05 -15.22 -11.93
CA LEU A 116 -4.94 -15.24 -10.47
C LEU A 116 -5.93 -16.20 -9.80
N LYS A 117 -6.78 -16.89 -10.58
CA LYS A 117 -7.83 -17.81 -10.11
C LYS A 117 -8.80 -17.14 -9.13
N LEU A 118 -9.24 -15.92 -9.44
CA LEU A 118 -10.20 -15.16 -8.65
C LEU A 118 -11.63 -15.44 -9.08
N GLU A 119 -12.56 -15.27 -8.15
CA GLU A 119 -14.00 -15.39 -8.39
C GLU A 119 -14.62 -14.00 -8.52
N LYS A 120 -15.63 -13.87 -9.38
CA LYS A 120 -16.39 -12.62 -9.51
C LYS A 120 -17.30 -12.46 -8.29
N LYS A 121 -17.09 -11.42 -7.48
CA LYS A 121 -17.88 -11.14 -6.28
C LYS A 121 -18.88 -9.99 -6.47
N HIS A 122 -18.57 -9.06 -7.37
CA HIS A 122 -19.44 -7.92 -7.67
C HIS A 122 -19.39 -7.54 -9.14
N ASP A 123 -20.54 -7.12 -9.67
CA ASP A 123 -20.71 -6.52 -10.99
C ASP A 123 -22.01 -5.72 -11.02
N SER A 124 -21.89 -4.41 -10.81
CA SER A 124 -23.00 -3.47 -10.88
C SER A 124 -22.49 -2.15 -11.43
N ASP A 125 -23.31 -1.50 -12.27
CA ASP A 125 -23.07 -0.13 -12.76
C ASP A 125 -21.69 0.09 -13.40
N GLY A 126 -21.14 -0.96 -14.01
CA GLY A 126 -19.81 -0.94 -14.63
C GLY A 126 -18.64 -1.09 -13.65
N TYR A 127 -18.91 -1.22 -12.35
CA TYR A 127 -17.93 -1.58 -11.34
C TYR A 127 -17.88 -3.09 -11.16
N VAL A 128 -16.71 -3.67 -11.39
CA VAL A 128 -16.47 -5.11 -11.27
C VAL A 128 -15.45 -5.37 -10.16
N ALA A 129 -15.69 -6.42 -9.38
CA ALA A 129 -14.73 -6.93 -8.40
C ALA A 129 -14.57 -8.45 -8.53
N TYR A 130 -13.32 -8.89 -8.68
CA TYR A 130 -12.92 -10.28 -8.57
C TYR A 130 -12.04 -10.46 -7.34
N GLN A 131 -12.29 -11.49 -6.54
CA GLN A 131 -11.61 -11.69 -5.28
C GLN A 131 -11.40 -13.17 -4.98
N ARG A 132 -10.40 -13.45 -4.14
CA ARG A 132 -10.20 -14.76 -3.51
C ARG A 132 -9.54 -14.56 -2.15
N ASP A 133 -10.16 -15.13 -1.12
CA ASP A 133 -9.55 -15.20 0.20
C ASP A 133 -8.41 -16.22 0.20
N LEU A 134 -7.27 -15.84 0.76
CA LEU A 134 -6.06 -16.67 0.74
C LEU A 134 -5.87 -17.50 2.00
N ASP A 135 -6.61 -17.17 3.06
CA ASP A 135 -6.69 -17.95 4.28
C ASP A 135 -8.16 -18.23 4.61
N SER A 136 -8.39 -19.28 5.41
CA SER A 136 -9.75 -19.68 5.81
C SER A 136 -10.44 -18.68 6.74
N ALA A 137 -9.70 -17.68 7.26
CA ALA A 137 -10.22 -16.65 8.14
C ALA A 137 -10.55 -15.35 7.39
N GLY A 138 -10.33 -15.26 6.07
CA GLY A 138 -10.55 -14.06 5.27
C GLY A 138 -9.67 -12.87 5.70
N VAL A 139 -8.51 -13.14 6.29
CA VAL A 139 -7.63 -12.06 6.75
C VAL A 139 -6.95 -11.39 5.57
N ASN A 140 -6.58 -12.17 4.56
CA ASN A 140 -5.95 -11.67 3.33
C ASN A 140 -6.82 -11.99 2.11
N THR A 141 -7.23 -10.97 1.36
CA THR A 141 -8.02 -11.14 0.14
C THR A 141 -7.26 -10.56 -1.06
N LEU A 142 -6.93 -11.42 -2.01
CA LEU A 142 -6.36 -11.03 -3.30
C LEU A 142 -7.48 -10.54 -4.21
N GLN A 143 -7.28 -9.39 -4.87
CA GLN A 143 -8.33 -8.74 -5.64
C GLN A 143 -7.86 -8.20 -7.00
N VAL A 144 -8.82 -8.14 -7.92
CA VAL A 144 -8.82 -7.32 -9.14
C VAL A 144 -10.12 -6.53 -9.14
N VAL A 145 -10.04 -5.21 -8.99
CA VAL A 145 -11.23 -4.34 -8.81
C VAL A 145 -11.18 -3.14 -9.73
N SER A 146 -12.34 -2.64 -10.14
CA SER A 146 -12.44 -1.42 -10.93
C SER A 146 -11.94 -0.23 -10.10
N THR A 147 -11.38 0.79 -10.77
CA THR A 147 -11.12 2.08 -10.12
C THR A 147 -12.34 2.98 -10.22
N GLU A 148 -12.27 4.15 -9.61
CA GLU A 148 -13.19 5.27 -9.82
C GLU A 148 -13.28 5.69 -11.31
N ASP A 149 -12.20 5.44 -12.07
CA ASP A 149 -12.14 5.59 -13.51
C ASP A 149 -12.12 4.22 -14.21
N ALA A 150 -13.21 3.47 -14.02
CA ALA A 150 -13.40 2.12 -14.55
C ALA A 150 -13.29 2.01 -16.09
N LYS A 151 -13.23 3.13 -16.81
CA LYS A 151 -13.04 3.16 -18.27
C LYS A 151 -11.58 3.14 -18.69
N ARG A 152 -10.65 3.48 -17.79
CA ARG A 152 -9.22 3.59 -18.12
C ARG A 152 -8.33 2.73 -17.22
N ASN A 153 -8.76 2.43 -16.00
CA ASN A 153 -7.89 1.80 -15.01
C ASN A 153 -8.62 0.73 -14.19
N PHE A 154 -7.84 -0.20 -13.65
CA PHE A 154 -8.25 -1.12 -12.59
C PHE A 154 -7.13 -1.33 -11.57
N TYR A 155 -7.47 -1.76 -10.36
CA TYR A 155 -6.53 -2.11 -9.31
C TYR A 155 -6.30 -3.63 -9.24
N VAL A 156 -5.07 -4.04 -8.93
CA VAL A 156 -4.72 -5.43 -8.62
C VAL A 156 -3.83 -5.47 -7.39
N GLY A 157 -4.12 -6.35 -6.43
CA GLY A 157 -3.34 -6.42 -5.19
C GLY A 157 -4.14 -6.99 -4.03
N CYS A 158 -3.82 -6.60 -2.81
CA CYS A 158 -4.33 -7.23 -1.60
C CYS A 158 -5.10 -6.27 -0.69
N SER A 159 -6.14 -6.78 -0.05
CA SER A 159 -6.70 -6.17 1.16
C SER A 159 -6.51 -7.06 2.37
N TYR A 160 -6.40 -6.43 3.52
CA TYR A 160 -6.27 -7.08 4.82
C TYR A 160 -7.47 -6.75 5.70
N SER A 161 -7.95 -7.74 6.45
CA SER A 161 -8.98 -7.49 7.46
C SER A 161 -8.43 -6.59 8.57
N PRO A 162 -9.14 -5.50 8.94
CA PRO A 162 -8.72 -4.68 10.06
C PRO A 162 -8.76 -5.50 11.37
N PRO A 163 -7.98 -5.10 12.39
CA PRO A 163 -8.09 -5.72 13.72
C PRO A 163 -9.55 -5.64 14.20
N SER A 164 -10.10 -6.75 14.68
CA SER A 164 -11.41 -6.75 15.33
C SER A 164 -11.39 -5.79 16.51
N ALA A 165 -12.32 -4.83 16.55
CA ALA A 165 -12.53 -4.01 17.74
C ALA A 165 -12.80 -4.94 18.92
N SER A 166 -11.92 -4.88 19.92
CA SER A 166 -12.03 -5.65 21.16
C SER A 166 -12.88 -4.88 22.16
#